data_AF-A0A6V8SHF0-F1
#
_entry.id   AF-A0A6V8SHF0-F1
#
_cell.length_a   1.000
_cell.length_b   1.000
_cell.length_c   1.000
_cell.angle_alpha   90.00
_cell.angle_beta   90.00
_cell.angle_gamma   90.00
#
_symmetry.space_group_name_H-M   'P 1'
#
loop_
_entity.id
_entity.type
_entity.pdbx_description
1 polymer ?
#
loop_
_entity_poly.entity_id
_entity_poly.type
_entity_poly.pdbx_seq_one_letter_code
_entity_poly.pdbx_strand_id
1 'polypeptide(L)'
;MSNEFSGSFKEMFNSIKFCIDSKKGKYSLDTYLDIVGEYADRQIIAAENEGLEYSGGECIVKKSDTDSSLLEFSIELYFENQQGESIKKEAKRNLPLSKFVGETASVIGNETLKFNIQKPGDKK
;
A
#
# COMPACT_ATOMS: atom_id res chain seq x y z
N MET A 1 -11.84 -16.79 11.25
CA MET A 1 -12.44 -16.38 9.97
C MET A 1 -11.31 -15.95 9.06
N SER A 2 -11.19 -16.59 7.91
CA SER A 2 -10.09 -16.40 6.97
C SER A 2 -10.26 -15.06 6.27
N ASN A 3 -9.29 -14.15 6.43
CA ASN A 3 -9.31 -12.83 5.82
C ASN A 3 -9.18 -12.96 4.29
N GLU A 4 -10.30 -12.86 3.58
CA GLU A 4 -10.42 -12.98 2.11
C GLU A 4 -10.00 -11.69 1.37
N PHE A 5 -9.16 -10.84 1.97
CA PHE A 5 -8.76 -9.52 1.42
C PHE A 5 -7.49 -9.56 0.54
N SER A 6 -6.87 -10.73 0.35
CA SER A 6 -5.65 -10.87 -0.45
C SER A 6 -5.86 -10.73 -1.97
N GLY A 7 -7.12 -10.84 -2.44
CA GLY A 7 -7.47 -10.85 -3.87
C GLY A 7 -7.31 -9.49 -4.57
N SER A 8 -8.00 -8.45 -4.08
CA SER A 8 -8.06 -7.15 -4.77
C SER A 8 -6.71 -6.44 -4.88
N PHE A 9 -5.84 -6.60 -3.87
CA PHE A 9 -4.49 -6.05 -3.91
C PHE A 9 -3.62 -6.75 -4.96
N LYS A 10 -3.69 -8.08 -5.02
CA LYS A 10 -2.85 -8.85 -5.96
C LYS A 10 -3.19 -8.53 -7.41
N GLU A 11 -4.47 -8.34 -7.72
CA GLU A 11 -4.98 -8.03 -9.06
C GLU A 11 -4.65 -6.61 -9.52
N MET A 12 -4.83 -5.62 -8.65
CA MET A 12 -4.50 -4.22 -8.98
C MET A 12 -3.02 -4.07 -9.35
N PHE A 13 -2.13 -4.68 -8.57
CA PHE A 13 -0.69 -4.62 -8.86
C PHE A 13 -0.22 -5.55 -9.99
N ASN A 14 -0.98 -6.58 -10.33
CA ASN A 14 -0.73 -7.35 -11.56
C ASN A 14 -0.99 -6.50 -12.80
N SER A 15 -2.02 -5.66 -12.78
CA SER A 15 -2.35 -4.74 -13.86
C SER A 15 -1.28 -3.66 -14.03
N ILE A 16 -0.68 -3.22 -12.93
CA ILE A 16 0.36 -2.19 -12.91
C ILE A 16 1.69 -2.69 -13.47
N LYS A 17 1.94 -4.00 -13.44
CA LYS A 17 3.10 -4.62 -14.10
C LYS A 17 3.22 -4.20 -15.57
N PHE A 18 2.11 -3.84 -16.21
CA PHE A 18 2.04 -3.41 -17.61
C PHE A 18 2.19 -1.89 -17.82
N CYS A 19 1.97 -1.05 -16.79
CA CYS A 19 2.13 0.41 -16.91
C CYS A 19 3.60 0.87 -16.82
N ILE A 20 4.54 -0.07 -16.70
CA ILE A 20 5.98 0.19 -16.67
C ILE A 20 6.49 0.38 -18.11
N ASP A 21 6.24 1.54 -18.70
CA ASP A 21 6.97 1.92 -19.91
C ASP A 21 7.35 3.40 -19.87
N SER A 22 8.62 3.66 -19.54
CA SER A 22 9.60 4.07 -20.55
C SER A 22 10.97 4.43 -19.95
N LYS A 23 12.02 4.03 -20.68
CA LYS A 23 13.48 4.31 -20.49
C LYS A 23 14.31 3.47 -19.51
N LYS A 24 13.83 2.97 -18.35
CA LYS A 24 14.64 2.07 -17.46
C LYS A 24 13.89 0.95 -16.71
N GLY A 25 12.56 0.85 -16.83
CA GLY A 25 11.80 -0.24 -16.21
C GLY A 25 11.77 -0.26 -14.67
N LYS A 26 12.02 0.89 -14.02
CA LYS A 26 12.11 1.03 -12.56
C LYS A 26 11.11 2.06 -12.05
N TYR A 27 10.49 1.77 -10.91
CA TYR A 27 9.59 2.66 -10.17
C TYR A 27 10.38 3.63 -9.29
N SER A 28 9.92 4.88 -9.23
CA SER A 28 10.20 5.73 -8.08
C SER A 28 9.30 5.31 -6.91
N LEU A 29 9.75 5.51 -5.69
CA LEU A 29 8.92 5.26 -4.50
C LEU A 29 7.59 6.00 -4.59
N ASP A 30 7.63 7.27 -4.96
CA ASP A 30 6.47 8.15 -5.15
C ASP A 30 5.41 7.55 -6.09
N THR A 31 5.82 7.10 -7.28
CA THR A 31 4.92 6.43 -8.22
C THR A 31 4.24 5.21 -7.60
N TYR A 32 4.98 4.44 -6.81
CA TYR A 32 4.42 3.27 -6.15
C TYR A 32 3.48 3.64 -5.00
N LEU A 33 3.75 4.75 -4.29
CA LEU A 33 2.87 5.28 -3.27
C LEU A 33 1.57 5.85 -3.86
N ASP A 34 1.62 6.47 -5.03
CA ASP A 34 0.42 6.93 -5.75
C ASP A 34 -0.53 5.78 -6.05
N ILE A 35 0.02 4.69 -6.56
CA ILE A 35 -0.68 3.42 -6.76
C ILE A 35 -1.29 2.88 -5.46
N VAL A 36 -0.52 2.88 -4.38
CA VAL A 36 -0.99 2.42 -3.06
C VAL A 36 -2.12 3.33 -2.58
N GLY A 37 -2.01 4.63 -2.82
CA GLY A 37 -3.04 5.63 -2.54
C GLY A 37 -4.32 5.33 -3.29
N GLU A 38 -4.26 5.09 -4.61
CA GLU A 38 -5.43 4.70 -5.39
C GLU A 38 -6.10 3.41 -4.87
N TYR A 39 -5.28 2.42 -4.47
CA TYR A 39 -5.80 1.18 -3.89
C TYR A 39 -6.52 1.48 -2.58
N ALA A 40 -5.87 2.24 -1.70
CA ALA A 40 -6.42 2.59 -0.40
C ALA A 40 -7.71 3.40 -0.55
N ASP A 41 -7.74 4.39 -1.45
CA ASP A 41 -8.93 5.18 -1.77
C ASP A 41 -10.11 4.26 -2.17
N ARG A 42 -9.87 3.28 -3.05
CA ARG A 42 -10.90 2.30 -3.46
C ARG A 42 -11.36 1.42 -2.29
N GLN A 43 -10.44 0.99 -1.42
CA GLN A 43 -10.77 0.18 -0.25
C GLN A 43 -11.57 0.98 0.80
N ILE A 44 -11.22 2.25 0.99
CA ILE A 44 -11.91 3.15 1.90
C ILE A 44 -13.33 3.38 1.40
N ILE A 45 -13.50 3.75 0.13
CA ILE A 45 -14.82 3.96 -0.49
C ILE A 45 -15.65 2.67 -0.41
N ALA A 46 -15.07 1.50 -0.72
CA ALA A 46 -15.78 0.24 -0.62
C ALA A 46 -16.25 -0.03 0.82
N ALA A 47 -15.38 0.14 1.81
CA ALA A 47 -15.71 -0.03 3.22
C ALA A 47 -16.79 0.95 3.70
N GLU A 48 -16.75 2.21 3.26
CA GLU A 48 -17.78 3.20 3.57
C GLU A 48 -19.14 2.83 2.97
N ASN A 49 -19.17 2.27 1.77
CA ASN A 49 -20.40 1.72 1.18
C ASN A 49 -20.93 0.48 1.93
N GLU A 50 -20.06 -0.25 2.62
CA GLU A 50 -20.43 -1.36 3.53
C GLU A 50 -20.90 -0.87 4.92
N GLY A 51 -20.88 0.45 5.18
CA GLY A 51 -21.29 1.04 6.45
C GLY A 51 -20.18 1.12 7.51
N LEU A 52 -18.92 1.06 7.08
CA LEU A 52 -17.75 1.25 7.95
C LEU A 52 -17.22 2.68 7.84
N GLU A 53 -16.92 3.31 8.96
CA GLU A 53 -16.28 4.63 8.99
C GLU A 53 -14.76 4.49 8.97
N TYR A 54 -14.07 5.28 8.16
CA TYR A 54 -12.61 5.25 8.11
C TYR A 54 -11.98 6.08 9.24
N SER A 55 -11.16 5.43 10.06
CA SER A 55 -10.50 6.07 11.23
C SER A 55 -9.02 6.34 11.02
N GLY A 56 -8.41 5.80 9.96
CA GLY A 56 -7.04 6.11 9.58
C GLY A 56 -6.31 4.94 8.93
N GLY A 57 -5.08 5.17 8.48
CA GLY A 57 -4.26 4.13 7.89
C GLY A 57 -2.83 4.55 7.65
N GLU A 58 -1.97 3.56 7.47
CA GLU A 58 -0.56 3.77 7.16
C GLU A 58 -0.07 2.78 6.11
N CYS A 59 0.81 3.27 5.24
CA CYS A 59 1.66 2.45 4.39
C CYS A 59 3.07 2.47 4.97
N ILE A 60 3.55 1.30 5.37
CA ILE A 60 4.89 1.07 5.89
C ILE A 60 5.72 0.43 4.79
N VAL A 61 6.86 1.04 4.49
CA VAL A 61 7.82 0.53 3.52
C VAL A 61 9.14 0.26 4.23
N LYS A 62 9.58 -0.98 4.19
CA LYS A 62 10.85 -1.40 4.80
C LYS A 62 11.52 -2.47 3.95
N LYS A 63 12.79 -2.77 4.22
CA LYS A 63 13.39 -4.00 3.71
C LYS A 63 12.67 -5.21 4.29
N SER A 64 12.50 -6.23 3.47
CA SER A 64 11.95 -7.51 3.92
C SER A 64 12.90 -8.15 4.93
N ASP A 65 12.33 -8.67 6.01
CA ASP A 65 13.07 -9.40 7.05
C ASP A 65 13.63 -10.74 6.50
N THR A 66 12.94 -11.31 5.51
CA THR A 66 13.31 -12.61 4.92
C THR A 66 14.34 -12.50 3.80
N ASP A 67 14.36 -11.39 3.06
CA ASP A 67 15.30 -11.19 1.95
C ASP A 67 15.65 -9.71 1.77
N SER A 68 16.93 -9.38 2.00
CA SER A 68 17.43 -7.99 1.91
C SER A 68 17.41 -7.40 0.50
N SER A 69 17.13 -8.21 -0.53
CA SER A 69 16.93 -7.76 -1.92
C SER A 69 15.47 -7.40 -2.20
N LEU A 70 14.56 -7.58 -1.23
CA LEU A 70 13.15 -7.24 -1.32
C LEU A 70 12.78 -6.07 -0.39
N LEU A 71 11.82 -5.27 -0.85
CA LEU A 71 11.08 -4.30 -0.07
C LEU A 71 9.71 -4.87 0.28
N GLU A 72 9.35 -4.80 1.56
CA GLU A 72 8.02 -5.07 2.05
C GLU A 72 7.23 -3.76 2.11
N PHE A 73 6.10 -3.75 1.42
CA PHE A 73 5.06 -2.74 1.54
C PHE A 73 3.92 -3.33 2.36
N SER A 74 3.66 -2.75 3.53
CA SER A 74 2.54 -3.11 4.40
C SER A 74 1.57 -1.95 4.43
N ILE A 75 0.30 -2.20 4.14
CA ILE A 75 -0.78 -1.23 4.18
C ILE A 75 -1.73 -1.68 5.26
N GLU A 76 -2.04 -0.77 6.17
CA GLU A 76 -2.94 -0.99 7.29
C GLU A 76 -4.01 0.10 7.23
N LEU A 77 -5.26 -0.31 7.08
CA LEU A 77 -6.42 0.56 7.10
C LEU A 77 -7.28 0.20 8.30
N TYR A 78 -7.66 1.21 9.06
CA TYR A 78 -8.46 1.09 10.27
C TYR A 78 -9.82 1.72 10.01
N PHE A 79 -10.85 0.97 10.35
CA PHE A 79 -12.23 1.35 10.22
C PHE A 79 -12.97 1.13 11.54
N GLU A 80 -14.09 1.79 11.73
CA GLU A 80 -15.01 1.59 12.84
C GLU A 80 -16.39 1.22 12.30
N ASN A 81 -17.03 0.20 12.88
CA ASN A 81 -18.41 -0.13 12.53
C ASN A 81 -19.41 0.70 13.35
N GLN A 82 -20.70 0.57 13.06
CA GLN A 82 -21.77 1.29 13.78
C GLN A 82 -21.88 0.94 15.27
N GLN A 83 -21.21 -0.12 15.73
CA GLN A 83 -21.16 -0.54 17.14
C GLN A 83 -19.91 0.00 17.85
N GLY A 84 -19.05 0.75 17.15
CA GLY A 84 -17.77 1.25 17.66
C GLY A 84 -16.65 0.20 17.69
N GLU A 85 -16.83 -0.93 17.00
CA GLU A 85 -15.78 -1.95 16.90
C GLU A 85 -14.78 -1.58 15.80
N SER A 86 -13.50 -1.60 16.16
CA SER A 86 -12.42 -1.33 15.22
C SER A 86 -12.16 -2.54 14.32
N ILE A 87 -12.26 -2.32 13.00
CA ILE A 87 -11.97 -3.29 11.96
C ILE A 87 -10.67 -2.89 11.28
N LYS A 88 -9.69 -3.80 11.30
CA LYS A 88 -8.40 -3.62 10.60
C LYS A 88 -8.39 -4.40 9.30
N LYS A 89 -8.17 -3.72 8.18
CA LYS A 89 -7.87 -4.32 6.87
C LYS A 89 -6.39 -4.12 6.58
N GLU A 90 -5.62 -5.22 6.45
CA GLU A 90 -4.19 -5.16 6.11
C GLU A 90 -3.87 -5.87 4.81
N ALA A 91 -2.93 -5.31 4.06
CA ALA A 91 -2.39 -5.90 2.84
C ALA A 91 -0.86 -5.77 2.84
N LYS A 92 -0.15 -6.84 2.47
CA LYS A 92 1.31 -6.88 2.44
C LYS A 92 1.81 -7.36 1.10
N ARG A 93 2.94 -6.80 0.64
CA ARG A 93 3.58 -7.24 -0.60
C ARG A 93 5.07 -7.00 -0.59
N ASN A 94 5.77 -8.03 -1.06
CA ASN A 94 7.20 -7.99 -1.28
C ASN A 94 7.51 -7.69 -2.74
N LEU A 95 8.40 -6.75 -2.99
CA LEU A 95 8.89 -6.39 -4.30
C LEU A 95 10.41 -6.31 -4.34
N PRO A 96 11.05 -6.77 -5.41
CA PRO A 96 12.50 -6.69 -5.51
C PRO A 96 12.97 -5.25 -5.63
N LEU A 97 14.01 -4.90 -4.86
CA LEU A 97 14.71 -3.61 -4.90
C LEU A 97 15.16 -3.23 -6.31
N SER A 98 15.47 -4.23 -7.15
CA SER A 98 15.86 -4.02 -8.55
C SER A 98 14.80 -3.32 -9.39
N LYS A 99 13.52 -3.39 -8.98
CA LYS A 99 12.41 -2.66 -9.60
C LYS A 99 12.34 -1.20 -9.21
N PHE A 100 13.15 -0.73 -8.26
CA PHE A 100 13.15 0.66 -7.82
C PHE A 100 14.41 1.41 -8.27
N VAL A 101 14.30 2.72 -8.42
CA VAL A 101 15.46 3.58 -8.69
C VAL A 101 16.45 3.54 -7.52
N GLY A 102 17.74 3.73 -7.79
CA GLY A 102 18.81 3.57 -6.79
C GLY A 102 18.68 4.51 -5.59
N GLU A 103 18.05 5.67 -5.78
CA GLU A 103 17.71 6.61 -4.70
C GLU A 103 16.73 5.99 -3.70
N THR A 104 15.63 5.40 -4.18
CA THR A 104 14.66 4.67 -3.34
C THR A 104 15.30 3.50 -2.59
N ALA A 105 16.18 2.76 -3.26
CA ALA A 105 16.93 1.67 -2.63
C ALA A 105 17.89 2.16 -1.53
N SER A 106 18.43 3.37 -1.66
CA SER A 106 19.33 3.98 -0.67
C SER A 106 18.55 4.51 0.53
N VAL A 107 17.41 5.16 0.31
CA VAL A 107 16.55 5.71 1.39
C VAL A 107 15.99 4.59 2.27
N ILE A 108 15.34 3.58 1.69
CA ILE A 108 14.79 2.44 2.45
C ILE A 108 15.90 1.50 2.94
N GLY A 109 17.09 1.62 2.36
CA GLY A 109 18.26 0.84 2.72
C GLY A 109 18.65 0.98 4.19
N ASN A 110 18.38 2.14 4.78
CA ASN A 110 18.77 2.53 6.13
C ASN A 110 17.58 2.72 7.08
N GLU A 111 16.35 2.90 6.58
CA GLU A 111 15.22 3.34 7.40
C GLU A 111 13.90 2.67 6.99
N THR A 112 12.97 2.58 7.95
CA THR A 112 11.56 2.25 7.69
C THR A 112 10.82 3.54 7.36
N LEU A 113 10.20 3.59 6.19
CA LEU A 113 9.37 4.72 5.80
C LEU A 113 7.93 4.45 6.16
N LYS A 114 7.25 5.47 6.69
CA LYS A 114 5.83 5.42 7.03
C LYS A 114 5.11 6.56 6.35
N PHE A 115 4.06 6.23 5.62
CA PHE A 115 3.22 7.17 4.91
C PHE A 115 1.81 7.07 5.48
N ASN A 116 1.26 8.19 5.95
CA ASN A 116 -0.12 8.22 6.38
C ASN A 116 -1.04 8.13 5.15
N ILE A 117 -2.07 7.29 5.25
CA ILE A 117 -3.12 7.21 4.24
C ILE A 117 -4.23 8.13 4.73
N GLN A 118 -4.54 9.14 3.93
CA GLN A 118 -5.64 10.06 4.20
C GLN A 118 -6.92 9.56 3.54
N LYS A 119 -8.06 10.02 4.07
CA LYS A 119 -9.36 9.76 3.46
C LYS A 119 -9.43 10.38 2.06
N PRO A 120 -10.00 9.70 1.05
CA PRO A 120 -10.27 10.30 -0.25
C PRO A 120 -11.15 11.55 -0.09
N GLY A 121 -10.68 12.69 -0.60
CA GLY A 121 -11.36 13.99 -0.49
C GLY A 121 -10.82 14.93 0.60
N ASP A 122 -9.94 14.44 1.50
CA ASP A 122 -9.26 15.28 2.51
C ASP A 122 -7.91 15.84 2.02
N LYS A 123 -7.52 15.53 0.77
CA LYS A 123 -6.34 16.07 0.08
C LYS A 123 -6.58 17.57 -0.21
N LYS A 124 -6.21 18.44 0.73
CA LYS A 124 -6.22 19.91 0.56
C LYS A 124 -5.01 20.41 -0.22
#